data_AF-A0A7V9EAL0-F1
#
_entry.id   AF-A0A7V9EAL0-F1
#
_cell.length_a   1.000
_cell.length_b   1.000
_cell.length_c   1.000
_cell.angle_alpha   90.00
_cell.angle_beta   90.00
_cell.angle_gamma   90.00
#
_symmetry.space_group_name_H-M   'P 1'
#
loop_
_entity.id
_entity.type
_entity.pdbx_description
1 polymer ?
#
loop_
_entity_poly.entity_id
_entity_poly.type
_entity_poly.pdbx_seq_one_letter_code
_entity_poly.pdbx_strand_id
1 'polypeptide(L)'
;GAVCAVVEPALLHTERLPVQVELAPGLSRGQTLVDRRRLLGEDFVHGHQRPVRPVDVALGVDGPGLADLFTRTVLAVPTRSP
;
A
#
# COMPACT_ATOMS: atom_id res chain seq x y z
N GLY A 1 -3.71 -3.80 11.38
CA GLY A 1 -3.12 -3.39 10.09
C GLY A 1 -4.17 -2.77 9.20
N ALA A 2 -4.72 -3.52 8.23
CA ALA A 2 -5.65 -2.99 7.23
C ALA A 2 -6.89 -2.28 7.81
N VAL A 3 -7.52 -2.82 8.84
CA VAL A 3 -8.67 -2.15 9.50
C VAL A 3 -8.24 -0.83 10.14
N CYS A 4 -7.10 -0.81 10.85
CA CYS A 4 -6.56 0.42 11.44
C CYS A 4 -6.30 1.48 10.36
N ALA A 5 -5.84 1.07 9.18
CA ALA A 5 -5.61 1.98 8.05
C ALA A 5 -6.89 2.61 7.50
N VAL A 6 -8.04 1.93 7.63
CA VAL A 6 -9.35 2.49 7.27
C VAL A 6 -9.83 3.47 8.34
N VAL A 7 -9.59 3.15 9.62
CA VAL A 7 -10.02 3.97 10.76
C VAL A 7 -9.22 5.27 10.86
N GLU A 8 -7.89 5.19 10.73
CA GLU A 8 -7.00 6.35 10.75
C GLU A 8 -5.98 6.25 9.60
N PRO A 9 -6.34 6.73 8.40
CA PRO A 9 -5.47 6.68 7.22
C PRO A 9 -4.18 7.48 7.37
N ALA A 10 -4.15 8.51 8.22
CA ALA A 10 -2.98 9.36 8.39
C ALA A 10 -1.79 8.61 9.03
N LEU A 11 -2.03 7.46 9.66
CA LEU A 11 -0.98 6.58 10.18
C LEU A 11 -0.19 5.86 9.08
N LEU A 12 -0.61 5.94 7.82
CA LEU A 12 0.12 5.36 6.69
C LEU A 12 0.72 6.45 5.79
N HIS A 13 1.97 6.24 5.39
CA HIS A 13 2.53 6.93 4.24
C HIS A 13 2.25 6.10 2.98
N THR A 14 1.47 6.68 2.05
CA THR A 14 1.09 6.02 0.80
C THR A 14 1.59 6.78 -0.43
N GLU A 15 1.87 6.04 -1.49
CA GLU A 15 2.14 6.57 -2.83
C GLU A 15 1.19 5.92 -3.85
N ARG A 16 0.73 6.71 -4.84
CA ARG A 16 -0.14 6.23 -5.92
C ARG A 16 0.71 5.61 -7.03
N LEU A 17 0.82 4.28 -7.06
CA LEU A 17 1.77 3.56 -7.92
C LEU A 17 1.10 2.49 -8.78
N PRO A 18 1.61 2.21 -10.00
CA PRO A 18 1.19 1.07 -10.80
C PRO A 18 1.52 -0.24 -10.09
N VAL A 19 0.55 -1.16 -10.02
CA VAL A 19 0.71 -2.46 -9.36
C VAL A 19 0.14 -3.58 -10.22
N GLN A 20 0.87 -4.69 -10.30
CA GLN A 20 0.39 -5.94 -10.88
C GLN A 20 0.79 -7.14 -10.02
N VAL A 21 0.18 -8.29 -10.27
CA VAL A 21 0.54 -9.56 -9.63
C VAL A 21 1.20 -10.46 -10.66
N GLU A 22 2.31 -11.10 -10.31
CA GLU A 22 2.94 -12.12 -11.14
C GLU A 22 2.06 -13.38 -11.18
N LEU A 23 1.65 -13.78 -12.39
CA LEU A 23 0.76 -14.91 -12.64
C LEU A 23 1.42 -16.03 -13.45
N ALA A 24 2.68 -15.87 -13.87
CA ALA A 24 3.44 -16.95 -14.49
C ALA A 24 3.77 -18.04 -13.45
N PRO A 25 3.87 -19.32 -13.85
CA PRO A 25 4.44 -20.36 -12.99
C PRO A 25 5.89 -20.04 -12.65
N GLY A 26 6.30 -20.27 -11.40
CA GLY A 26 7.67 -20.01 -10.93
C GLY A 26 7.72 -19.49 -9.51
N LEU A 27 8.93 -19.17 -9.04
CA LEU A 27 9.19 -18.73 -7.67
C LEU A 27 8.53 -17.38 -7.33
N SER A 28 8.31 -16.54 -8.34
CA SER A 28 7.70 -15.22 -8.18
C SER A 28 6.17 -15.22 -8.29
N ARG A 29 5.53 -16.37 -8.58
CA ARG A 29 4.07 -16.44 -8.70
C ARG A 29 3.40 -15.92 -7.43
N GLY A 30 2.47 -14.97 -7.59
CA GLY A 30 1.73 -14.34 -6.49
C GLY A 30 2.44 -13.12 -5.89
N GLN A 31 3.64 -12.76 -6.32
CA GLN A 31 4.28 -11.52 -5.90
C GLN A 31 3.54 -10.30 -6.45
N THR A 32 3.37 -9.31 -5.59
CA THR A 32 2.91 -7.97 -5.97
C THR A 32 4.10 -7.18 -6.51
N LEU A 33 4.06 -6.83 -7.79
CA LEU A 33 5.05 -5.99 -8.46
C LEU A 33 4.58 -4.54 -8.40
N VAL A 34 5.35 -3.68 -7.75
CA VAL A 34 5.10 -2.24 -7.63
C VAL A 34 6.10 -1.49 -8.48
N ASP A 35 5.62 -0.75 -9.49
CA ASP A 35 6.49 0.07 -10.30
C ASP A 35 6.84 1.37 -9.56
N ARG A 36 8.10 1.49 -9.12
CA ARG A 36 8.64 2.68 -8.42
C ARG A 36 9.61 3.47 -9.30
N ARG A 37 9.70 3.15 -10.59
CA ARG A 37 10.62 3.82 -11.50
C ARG A 37 10.17 5.28 -11.68
N ARG A 38 11.11 6.21 -11.58
CA ARG A 38 10.86 7.65 -11.78
C ARG A 38 10.91 8.08 -13.24
N LEU A 39 11.54 7.26 -14.08
CA LEU A 39 11.68 7.49 -15.51
C LEU A 39 10.89 6.42 -16.26
N LEU A 40 10.27 6.84 -17.35
CA LEU A 40 9.55 5.94 -18.24
C LEU A 40 10.54 5.02 -18.95
N GLY A 41 10.27 3.72 -18.95
CA GLY A 41 11.01 2.76 -19.76
C GLY A 41 10.58 2.83 -21.22
N GLU A 42 11.41 2.29 -22.12
CA GLU A 42 11.17 2.28 -23.58
C GLU A 42 9.81 1.66 -23.93
N ASP A 43 9.37 0.61 -23.23
CA ASP A 43 8.05 -0.02 -23.45
C ASP A 43 6.87 0.93 -23.27
N PHE A 44 6.99 1.92 -22.38
CA PHE A 44 5.98 2.95 -22.19
C PHE A 44 6.01 3.97 -23.34
N VAL A 45 7.21 4.36 -23.77
CA VAL A 45 7.41 5.26 -24.91
C VAL A 45 6.87 4.65 -26.21
N HIS A 46 6.96 3.33 -26.36
CA HIS A 46 6.49 2.59 -27.54
C HIS A 46 5.06 2.05 -27.42
N GLY A 47 4.33 2.38 -26.34
CA GLY A 47 2.91 2.04 -26.21
C GLY A 47 2.61 0.56 -26.07
N HIS A 48 3.60 -0.27 -25.71
CA HIS A 48 3.44 -1.72 -25.53
C HIS A 48 3.00 -2.10 -24.11
N GLN A 49 2.76 -1.11 -23.24
CA GLN A 49 2.34 -1.33 -21.86
C GLN A 49 0.88 -1.81 -21.78
N ARG A 50 0.67 -2.87 -21.00
CA ARG A 50 -0.67 -3.24 -20.52
C ARG A 50 -1.17 -2.11 -19.60
N PRO A 51 -2.45 -1.70 -19.67
CA PRO A 51 -2.97 -0.68 -18.76
C PRO A 51 -2.92 -1.20 -17.32
N VAL A 52 -2.05 -0.60 -16.50
CA VAL A 52 -1.98 -0.86 -15.07
C VAL A 52 -2.69 0.27 -14.35
N ARG A 53 -3.77 -0.06 -13.61
CA ARG A 53 -4.44 0.95 -12.78
C ARG A 53 -3.56 1.22 -11.56
N PRO A 54 -3.17 2.47 -11.31
CA PRO A 54 -2.41 2.77 -10.11
C PRO A 54 -3.31 2.59 -8.87
N VAL A 55 -2.73 2.19 -7.76
CA VAL A 55 -3.37 2.02 -6.45
C VAL A 55 -2.52 2.69 -5.36
N ASP A 56 -3.12 2.96 -4.20
CA ASP A 56 -2.37 3.51 -3.07
C ASP A 56 -1.58 2.40 -2.37
N VAL A 57 -0.27 2.49 -2.44
CA VAL A 57 0.66 1.53 -1.83
C VAL A 57 1.16 2.10 -0.52
N ALA A 58 0.94 1.39 0.58
CA ALA A 58 1.50 1.75 1.89
C ALA A 58 3.00 1.46 1.91
N LEU A 59 3.82 2.51 1.98
CA LEU A 59 5.28 2.44 1.98
C LEU A 59 5.90 2.78 3.34
N GLY A 60 5.09 3.35 4.24
CA GLY A 60 5.48 3.62 5.61
C GLY A 60 4.29 3.56 6.56
N VAL A 61 4.57 3.37 7.85
CA VAL A 61 3.57 3.31 8.91
C VAL A 61 4.10 4.02 10.15
N ASP A 62 3.26 4.84 10.79
CA ASP A 62 3.44 5.25 12.17
C ASP A 62 3.14 4.04 13.08
N GLY A 63 4.18 3.27 13.39
CA GLY A 63 4.09 2.07 14.21
C GLY A 63 3.52 2.33 15.61
N PRO A 64 4.08 3.29 16.38
CA PRO A 64 3.54 3.67 17.68
C PRO A 64 2.06 4.07 17.64
N GLY A 65 1.66 4.95 16.71
CA GLY A 65 0.27 5.38 16.60
C GLY A 65 -0.69 4.25 16.23
N LEU A 66 -0.27 3.36 15.32
CA LEU A 66 -1.08 2.19 14.93
C LEU A 66 -1.22 1.16 16.06
N ALA A 67 -0.17 0.95 16.85
CA ALA A 67 -0.20 0.07 18.01
C ALA A 67 -1.11 0.63 19.12
N ASP A 68 -1.04 1.93 19.39
CA ASP A 68 -1.93 2.60 20.35
C ASP A 68 -3.40 2.50 19.92
N LEU A 69 -3.72 2.83 18.65
CA LEU A 69 -5.06 2.71 18.10
C LEU A 69 -5.62 1.30 18.26
N PHE A 70 -4.82 0.29 17.89
CA PHE A 70 -5.23 -1.11 18.03
C PHE A 70 -5.48 -1.47 19.49
N THR A 71 -4.55 -1.14 20.38
CA THR A 71 -4.59 -1.52 21.80
C THR A 71 -5.77 -0.87 22.51
N ARG A 72 -6.02 0.43 22.31
CA ARG A 72 -7.18 1.11 22.88
C ARG A 72 -8.50 0.52 22.40
N THR A 73 -8.57 0.17 21.11
CA THR A 73 -9.77 -0.43 20.52
C THR A 73 -10.09 -1.79 21.14
N VAL A 74 -9.10 -2.70 21.23
CA VAL A 74 -9.33 -4.07 21.75
C VAL A 74 -9.54 -4.11 23.26
N LEU A 75 -9.00 -3.13 24.00
CA LEU A 75 -9.20 -2.98 25.44
C LEU A 75 -10.45 -2.15 25.80
N ALA A 76 -11.23 -1.70 24.80
CA ALA A 76 -12.40 -0.84 24.98
C ALA A 76 -12.11 0.45 25.78
N VAL A 77 -10.89 0.99 25.64
CA VAL A 77 -10.52 2.27 26.24
C VAL A 77 -11.10 3.39 25.38
N PRO A 78 -11.84 4.36 25.95
CA PRO A 78 -12.44 5.45 25.19
C PRO A 78 -11.40 6.25 24.40
N THR A 79 -11.74 6.59 23.16
CA THR A 79 -10.93 7.53 22.36
C THR A 79 -10.98 8.91 23.01
N ARG A 80 -9.81 9.51 23.27
CA ARG A 80 -9.76 10.92 23.66
C ARG A 80 -10.26 11.75 22.48
N SER A 81 -11.28 12.58 22.72
CA SER A 81 -11.64 13.65 21.78
C SER A 81 -10.45 14.61 21.62
N PRO A 82 -10.26 15.20 20.43
CA PRO A 82 -9.22 16.21 20.20
C PRO A 82 -9.36 17.42 21.14
#